data_AF-A0A970V2Q1-F1
#
_entry.id   AF-A0A970V2Q1-F1
#
_cell.length_a   1.000
_cell.length_b   1.000
_cell.length_c   1.000
_cell.angle_alpha   90.00
_cell.angle_beta   90.00
_cell.angle_gamma   90.00
#
_symmetry.space_group_name_H-M   'P 1'
#
loop_
_entity.id
_entity.type
_entity.pdbx_description
1 polymer ?
#
loop_
_entity_poly.entity_id
_entity_poly.type
_entity_poly.pdbx_seq_one_letter_code
_entity_poly.pdbx_strand_id
1 'polypeptide(L)'
;MSSDAWVSDWQHDWDPEVGLWWSEQRGHTVPVRSLYRVHIGREAAGKLVQAAQLGQLDQVPVRQVLEALRAMQVTEPGEFEGCFRWYWEEPGPVDTNAAFFISLPLLALRLGFPEALAKEDRQMLDEMFVSARTWFTQAVAHRTFYYPNKFLGDLVCAWLLLEVTGAEDPGGLVERTLLEAATYWRENGWGWGEHLSDGYSRVCFQELSMLLLFSRRLPPQVREAYQGLLGDLLAIEDAFGDGPRVPALRSYAFVNSPEHQNYRDRVRPLAEGEAPELEHLFAAHGWHDLASPRQAPAVDTDFLCWGGVHATGHCEPDARLGGMSRYPLMLSAEHTTWGLCWQSFPVCFWRPAGDWGFLQWEVLAEGRVGCHPARQSLVSSYGDVALAHGMEPPIFGRTWTLQRGGNLVALRVLPAVMQNWDHVADRLRIVDCQAETNARSLEKNCQALDLKYPERTLGVACLPLTEGTESLLRTPEGEPLDWEFRWEREPLTERECVVLLWGLTLEGPICEAPVLVPNPEAPVLPRPHGMQAWQITWRWPAVEWHLRLDPLAEEPLQLVEEPEER
;
A
#
# COMPACT_ATOMS: atom_id res chain seq x y z
N MET A 1 5.35 -13.43 -27.84
CA MET A 1 5.09 -14.76 -27.24
C MET A 1 3.67 -15.13 -27.56
N SER A 2 3.43 -16.37 -27.96
CA SER A 2 2.08 -16.92 -28.22
C SER A 2 1.22 -16.68 -26.98
N SER A 3 0.14 -15.90 -27.11
CA SER A 3 -0.90 -15.87 -26.08
C SER A 3 -1.61 -17.21 -26.16
N ASP A 4 -1.21 -18.15 -25.32
CA ASP A 4 -1.98 -19.37 -25.11
C ASP A 4 -3.38 -18.91 -24.66
N ALA A 5 -4.37 -19.16 -25.51
CA ALA A 5 -5.75 -18.83 -25.21
C ALA A 5 -6.11 -19.48 -23.88
N TRP A 6 -6.65 -18.70 -22.94
CA TRP A 6 -7.10 -19.22 -21.67
C TRP A 6 -8.19 -20.27 -21.93
N VAL A 7 -7.87 -21.52 -21.58
CA VAL A 7 -8.82 -22.64 -21.57
C VAL A 7 -9.15 -22.92 -20.11
N SER A 8 -10.41 -22.74 -19.73
CA SER A 8 -10.90 -23.04 -18.39
C SER A 8 -10.84 -24.55 -18.12
N ASP A 9 -9.82 -25.01 -17.38
CA ASP A 9 -9.85 -26.34 -16.77
C ASP A 9 -10.36 -26.22 -15.33
N TRP A 10 -11.68 -26.30 -15.16
CA TRP A 10 -12.32 -26.26 -13.85
C TRP A 10 -11.96 -27.46 -12.96
N GLN A 11 -11.37 -28.52 -13.53
CA GLN A 11 -10.91 -29.70 -12.80
C GLN A 11 -9.46 -29.56 -12.32
N HIS A 12 -8.70 -28.63 -12.90
CA HIS A 12 -7.36 -28.32 -12.42
C HIS A 12 -7.44 -27.82 -10.97
N ASP A 13 -6.65 -28.45 -10.12
CA ASP A 13 -6.60 -28.21 -8.68
C ASP A 13 -7.92 -28.38 -7.93
N TRP A 14 -8.91 -29.07 -8.51
CA TRP A 14 -10.17 -29.37 -7.82
C TRP A 14 -9.96 -30.43 -6.73
N ASP A 15 -10.45 -30.16 -5.52
CA ASP A 15 -10.50 -31.10 -4.41
C ASP A 15 -11.96 -31.51 -4.12
N PRO A 16 -12.39 -32.72 -4.53
CA PRO A 16 -13.77 -33.16 -4.33
C PRO A 16 -14.10 -33.50 -2.86
N GLU A 17 -13.11 -33.68 -1.98
CA GLU A 17 -13.36 -33.93 -0.56
C GLU A 17 -13.66 -32.63 0.18
N VAL A 18 -12.97 -31.54 -0.19
CA VAL A 18 -13.19 -30.21 0.39
C VAL A 18 -14.30 -29.46 -0.33
N GLY A 19 -14.50 -29.69 -1.62
CA GLY A 19 -15.42 -28.93 -2.46
C GLY A 19 -14.87 -27.57 -2.89
N LEU A 20 -13.54 -27.40 -2.92
CA LEU A 20 -12.86 -26.16 -3.31
C LEU A 20 -11.64 -26.48 -4.19
N TRP A 21 -11.07 -25.44 -4.80
CA TRP A 21 -9.77 -25.55 -5.46
C TRP A 21 -8.63 -25.26 -4.49
N TRP A 22 -7.54 -25.99 -4.63
CA TRP A 22 -6.33 -25.76 -3.85
C TRP A 22 -5.33 -24.88 -4.59
N SER A 23 -4.38 -24.33 -3.83
CA SER A 23 -3.28 -23.53 -4.35
C SER A 23 -1.96 -23.94 -3.66
N GLU A 24 -0.85 -23.94 -4.39
CA GLU A 24 0.51 -24.13 -3.84
C GLU A 24 1.03 -22.89 -3.11
N GLN A 25 0.28 -21.78 -3.13
CA GLN A 25 0.66 -20.58 -2.42
C GLN A 25 0.55 -20.82 -0.92
N ARG A 26 1.61 -20.49 -0.18
CA ARG A 26 1.58 -20.54 1.29
C ARG A 26 0.52 -19.57 1.80
N GLY A 27 -0.27 -20.02 2.76
CA GLY A 27 -1.25 -19.16 3.42
C GLY A 27 -0.58 -18.01 4.19
N HIS A 28 -1.21 -16.85 4.25
CA HIS A 28 -0.60 -15.68 4.88
C HIS A 28 -0.85 -15.58 6.40
N THR A 29 -1.81 -16.36 6.94
CA THR A 29 -2.14 -16.36 8.35
C THR A 29 -1.30 -17.38 9.13
N VAL A 30 -1.10 -17.14 10.43
CA VAL A 30 -0.25 -17.97 11.30
C VAL A 30 -0.62 -19.46 11.27
N PRO A 31 -1.91 -19.87 11.30
CA PRO A 31 -2.26 -21.29 11.31
C PRO A 31 -1.90 -22.06 10.04
N VAL A 32 -1.86 -21.39 8.87
CA VAL A 32 -1.69 -22.05 7.58
C VAL A 32 -0.39 -21.72 6.86
N ARG A 33 0.44 -20.78 7.38
CA ARG A 33 1.70 -20.36 6.74
C ARG A 33 2.73 -21.46 6.49
N SER A 34 2.65 -22.57 7.24
CA SER A 34 3.52 -23.73 7.08
C SER A 34 2.95 -24.79 6.12
N LEU A 35 1.72 -24.63 5.66
CA LEU A 35 1.08 -25.57 4.74
C LEU A 35 1.57 -25.30 3.31
N TYR A 36 1.88 -26.37 2.59
CA TYR A 36 2.26 -26.31 1.18
C TYR A 36 1.05 -26.14 0.26
N ARG A 37 -0.13 -26.57 0.72
CA ARG A 37 -1.38 -26.57 -0.02
C ARG A 37 -2.47 -26.01 0.88
N VAL A 38 -3.26 -25.08 0.35
CA VAL A 38 -4.39 -24.45 1.05
C VAL A 38 -5.57 -24.24 0.10
N HIS A 39 -6.79 -24.17 0.63
CA HIS A 39 -8.00 -23.84 -0.15
C HIS A 39 -8.47 -22.43 0.19
N ILE A 40 -8.52 -21.54 -0.82
CA ILE A 40 -8.72 -20.11 -0.63
C ILE A 40 -10.18 -19.75 -0.94
N GLY A 41 -10.95 -19.33 0.08
CA GLY A 41 -12.38 -19.05 -0.08
C GLY A 41 -12.68 -17.95 -1.11
N ARG A 42 -11.87 -16.88 -1.12
CA ARG A 42 -12.05 -15.77 -2.09
C ARG A 42 -11.82 -16.20 -3.54
N GLU A 43 -10.89 -17.13 -3.78
CA GLU A 43 -10.61 -17.63 -5.13
C GLU A 43 -11.74 -18.53 -5.61
N ALA A 44 -12.29 -19.38 -4.74
CA ALA A 44 -13.45 -20.19 -5.05
C ALA A 44 -14.68 -19.34 -5.37
N ALA A 45 -14.97 -18.30 -4.57
CA ALA A 45 -16.03 -17.34 -4.86
C ALA A 45 -15.81 -16.60 -6.18
N GLY A 46 -14.56 -16.19 -6.46
CA GLY A 46 -14.16 -15.58 -7.73
C GLY A 46 -14.37 -16.51 -8.93
N LYS A 47 -13.98 -17.78 -8.83
CA LYS A 47 -14.16 -18.78 -9.90
C LYS A 47 -15.63 -18.99 -10.27
N LEU A 48 -16.56 -18.90 -9.31
CA LEU A 48 -18.01 -18.93 -9.63
C LEU A 48 -18.42 -17.74 -10.51
N VAL A 49 -17.93 -16.53 -10.21
CA VAL A 49 -18.20 -15.34 -11.05
C VAL A 49 -17.56 -15.48 -12.43
N GLN A 50 -16.34 -16.02 -12.51
CA GLN A 50 -15.66 -16.30 -13.78
C GLN A 50 -16.47 -17.25 -14.65
N ALA A 51 -16.90 -18.39 -14.09
CA ALA A 51 -17.74 -19.36 -14.79
C ALA A 51 -19.07 -18.72 -15.24
N ALA A 52 -19.66 -17.84 -14.44
CA ALA A 52 -20.88 -17.11 -14.81
C ALA A 52 -20.65 -16.16 -16.00
N GLN A 53 -19.56 -15.39 -16.00
CA GLN A 53 -19.19 -14.49 -17.09
C GLN A 53 -18.97 -15.24 -18.42
N LEU A 54 -18.50 -16.48 -18.35
CA LEU A 54 -18.26 -17.34 -19.52
C LEU A 54 -19.49 -18.15 -19.94
N GLY A 55 -20.58 -18.12 -19.15
CA GLY A 55 -21.74 -18.98 -19.35
C GLY A 55 -21.46 -20.47 -19.13
N GLN A 56 -20.52 -20.79 -18.23
CA GLN A 56 -20.01 -22.14 -17.96
C GLN A 56 -20.26 -22.63 -16.52
N LEU A 57 -21.22 -22.04 -15.81
CA LEU A 57 -21.56 -22.48 -14.45
C LEU A 57 -21.99 -23.95 -14.38
N ASP A 58 -22.53 -24.50 -15.47
CA ASP A 58 -22.89 -25.92 -15.62
C ASP A 58 -21.68 -26.86 -15.63
N GLN A 59 -20.47 -26.34 -15.86
CA GLN A 59 -19.21 -27.08 -15.86
C GLN A 59 -18.51 -27.07 -14.48
N VAL A 60 -19.06 -26.31 -13.53
CA VAL A 60 -18.51 -26.16 -12.18
C VAL A 60 -19.42 -26.86 -11.17
N PRO A 61 -18.88 -27.55 -10.15
CA PRO A 61 -19.68 -28.15 -9.08
C PRO A 61 -20.21 -27.09 -8.09
N VAL A 62 -21.05 -26.16 -8.58
CA VAL A 62 -21.54 -24.97 -7.85
C VAL A 62 -22.05 -25.30 -6.45
N ARG A 63 -22.88 -26.35 -6.33
CA ARG A 63 -23.44 -26.78 -5.04
C ARG A 63 -22.36 -27.13 -4.02
N GLN A 64 -21.34 -27.90 -4.41
CA GLN A 64 -20.26 -28.31 -3.51
C GLN A 64 -19.42 -27.10 -3.08
N VAL A 65 -19.17 -26.17 -4.00
CA VAL A 65 -18.46 -24.92 -3.69
C VAL A 65 -19.24 -24.08 -2.68
N LEU A 66 -20.55 -23.90 -2.86
CA LEU A 66 -21.38 -23.13 -1.92
C LEU A 66 -21.48 -23.83 -0.55
N GLU A 67 -21.58 -25.15 -0.51
CA GLU A 67 -21.57 -25.93 0.74
C GLU A 67 -20.24 -25.77 1.49
N ALA A 68 -19.12 -25.80 0.78
CA ALA A 68 -17.80 -25.57 1.36
C ALA A 68 -17.65 -24.12 1.87
N LEU A 69 -18.02 -23.12 1.07
CA LEU A 69 -18.00 -21.72 1.50
C LEU A 69 -18.93 -21.48 2.70
N ARG A 70 -20.10 -22.15 2.75
CA ARG A 70 -20.99 -22.11 3.92
C ARG A 70 -20.35 -22.71 5.15
N ALA A 71 -19.63 -23.83 5.02
CA ALA A 71 -18.89 -24.43 6.13
C ALA A 71 -17.66 -23.61 6.56
N MET A 72 -17.18 -22.67 5.72
CA MET A 72 -16.19 -21.66 6.12
C MET A 72 -16.80 -20.50 6.90
N GLN A 73 -18.12 -20.32 6.84
CA GLN A 73 -18.83 -19.25 7.51
C GLN A 73 -19.16 -19.62 8.97
N VAL A 74 -18.94 -18.70 9.88
CA VAL A 74 -19.30 -18.87 11.29
C VAL A 74 -20.82 -18.68 11.44
N THR A 75 -21.51 -19.73 11.90
CA THR A 75 -22.96 -19.70 12.14
C THR A 75 -23.34 -19.62 13.62
N GLU A 76 -22.39 -19.85 14.50
CA GLU A 76 -22.61 -19.77 15.95
C GLU A 76 -22.64 -18.31 16.40
N PRO A 77 -23.53 -17.95 17.35
CA PRO A 77 -23.56 -16.59 17.90
C PRO A 77 -22.24 -16.23 18.58
N GLY A 78 -21.73 -15.03 18.30
CA GLY A 78 -20.47 -14.56 18.87
C GLY A 78 -19.88 -13.37 18.10
N GLU A 79 -18.64 -13.01 18.44
CA GLU A 79 -17.92 -11.90 17.82
C GLU A 79 -17.77 -12.05 16.31
N PHE A 80 -17.63 -13.27 15.81
CA PHE A 80 -17.43 -13.57 14.39
C PHE A 80 -18.69 -14.08 13.68
N GLU A 81 -19.87 -13.97 14.28
CA GLU A 81 -21.11 -14.50 13.67
C GLU A 81 -21.33 -13.93 12.26
N GLY A 82 -21.40 -14.80 11.27
CA GLY A 82 -21.56 -14.45 9.86
C GLY A 82 -20.26 -14.19 9.09
N CYS A 83 -19.12 -14.08 9.78
CA CYS A 83 -17.79 -13.93 9.18
C CYS A 83 -17.34 -15.23 8.52
N PHE A 84 -16.30 -15.14 7.68
CA PHE A 84 -15.72 -16.28 6.98
C PHE A 84 -14.28 -16.51 7.40
N ARG A 85 -13.85 -17.76 7.35
CA ARG A 85 -12.42 -18.12 7.29
C ARG A 85 -11.85 -17.70 5.94
N TRP A 86 -10.57 -17.33 5.91
CA TRP A 86 -9.90 -17.06 4.63
C TRP A 86 -9.54 -18.37 3.93
N TYR A 87 -9.03 -19.31 4.70
CA TYR A 87 -8.63 -20.63 4.24
C TYR A 87 -9.49 -21.72 4.88
N TRP A 88 -9.79 -22.78 4.14
CA TRP A 88 -10.55 -23.92 4.66
C TRP A 88 -9.88 -24.56 5.89
N GLU A 89 -8.55 -24.56 5.92
CA GLU A 89 -7.72 -25.18 6.94
C GLU A 89 -7.65 -24.38 8.25
N GLU A 90 -8.16 -23.15 8.29
CA GLU A 90 -8.15 -22.34 9.51
C GLU A 90 -9.12 -22.90 10.57
N PRO A 91 -8.74 -22.87 11.86
CA PRO A 91 -9.62 -23.31 12.95
C PRO A 91 -10.80 -22.35 13.19
N GLY A 92 -10.71 -21.12 12.68
CA GLY A 92 -11.70 -20.05 12.80
C GLY A 92 -11.20 -18.80 12.07
N PRO A 93 -12.00 -17.73 11.97
CA PRO A 93 -11.57 -16.51 11.29
C PRO A 93 -10.31 -15.91 11.93
N VAL A 94 -9.26 -15.70 11.13
CA VAL A 94 -8.00 -15.07 11.56
C VAL A 94 -7.83 -13.69 10.93
N ASP A 95 -8.03 -13.59 9.61
CA ASP A 95 -8.13 -12.31 8.90
C ASP A 95 -9.59 -12.06 8.51
N THR A 96 -10.21 -11.06 9.15
CA THR A 96 -11.61 -10.71 8.93
C THR A 96 -11.87 -10.02 7.58
N ASN A 97 -10.83 -9.69 6.82
CA ASN A 97 -10.96 -9.31 5.41
C ASN A 97 -11.60 -10.42 4.57
N ALA A 98 -11.48 -11.69 5.01
CA ALA A 98 -12.13 -12.83 4.35
C ALA A 98 -13.63 -12.60 4.13
N ALA A 99 -14.30 -11.92 5.06
CA ALA A 99 -15.73 -11.66 4.98
C ALA A 99 -16.12 -10.94 3.69
N PHE A 100 -15.51 -9.78 3.39
CA PHE A 100 -15.85 -9.02 2.19
C PHE A 100 -15.21 -9.62 0.93
N PHE A 101 -14.00 -10.17 1.00
CA PHE A 101 -13.36 -10.80 -0.16
C PHE A 101 -14.12 -12.04 -0.67
N ILE A 102 -14.89 -12.72 0.19
CA ILE A 102 -15.77 -13.83 -0.20
C ILE A 102 -17.16 -13.31 -0.56
N SER A 103 -17.73 -12.42 0.26
CA SER A 103 -19.12 -11.96 0.06
C SER A 103 -19.30 -11.09 -1.20
N LEU A 104 -18.30 -10.28 -1.56
CA LEU A 104 -18.42 -9.34 -2.69
C LEU A 104 -18.48 -10.06 -4.06
N PRO A 105 -17.63 -11.06 -4.37
CA PRO A 105 -17.81 -11.89 -5.56
C PRO A 105 -19.14 -12.67 -5.55
N LEU A 106 -19.57 -13.18 -4.40
CA LEU A 106 -20.86 -13.86 -4.28
C LEU A 106 -22.05 -12.92 -4.55
N LEU A 107 -21.98 -11.67 -4.07
CA LEU A 107 -22.95 -10.61 -4.40
C LEU A 107 -22.93 -10.30 -5.90
N ALA A 108 -21.74 -10.22 -6.52
CA ALA A 108 -21.59 -10.02 -7.96
C ALA A 108 -22.25 -11.15 -8.77
N LEU A 109 -22.09 -12.41 -8.33
CA LEU A 109 -22.77 -13.56 -8.91
C LEU A 109 -24.30 -13.41 -8.81
N ARG A 110 -24.81 -13.11 -7.60
CA ARG A 110 -26.25 -13.00 -7.33
C ARG A 110 -26.93 -11.84 -8.07
N LEU A 111 -26.23 -10.71 -8.21
CA LEU A 111 -26.75 -9.45 -8.76
C LEU A 111 -26.55 -9.36 -10.28
N GLY A 112 -25.38 -9.80 -10.78
CA GLY A 112 -25.05 -9.78 -12.20
C GLY A 112 -25.63 -10.96 -12.99
N PHE A 113 -25.87 -12.10 -12.33
CA PHE A 113 -26.35 -13.33 -12.98
C PHE A 113 -27.54 -13.95 -12.23
N PRO A 114 -28.65 -13.20 -12.04
CA PRO A 114 -29.74 -13.61 -11.14
C PRO A 114 -30.39 -14.94 -11.51
N GLU A 115 -30.37 -15.30 -12.79
CA GLU A 115 -30.99 -16.54 -13.31
C GLU A 115 -30.00 -17.65 -13.66
N ALA A 116 -28.70 -17.45 -13.44
CA ALA A 116 -27.69 -18.43 -13.82
C ALA A 116 -27.54 -19.58 -12.80
N LEU A 117 -28.00 -19.36 -11.56
CA LEU A 117 -28.01 -20.39 -10.51
C LEU A 117 -29.31 -21.17 -10.50
N ALA A 118 -29.19 -22.49 -10.30
CA ALA A 118 -30.32 -23.35 -9.94
C ALA A 118 -31.01 -22.83 -8.67
N LYS A 119 -32.31 -23.12 -8.53
CA LYS A 119 -33.14 -22.55 -7.46
C LYS A 119 -32.60 -22.91 -6.07
N GLU A 120 -32.18 -24.16 -5.89
CA GLU A 120 -31.68 -24.69 -4.61
C GLU A 120 -30.32 -24.07 -4.23
N ASP A 121 -29.48 -23.76 -5.22
CA ASP A 121 -28.17 -23.12 -5.01
C ASP A 121 -28.34 -21.62 -4.72
N ARG A 122 -29.29 -20.98 -5.42
CA ARG A 122 -29.69 -19.60 -5.16
C ARG A 122 -30.24 -19.44 -3.74
N GLN A 123 -31.06 -20.38 -3.27
CA GLN A 123 -31.58 -20.36 -1.91
C GLN A 123 -30.46 -20.48 -0.88
N MET A 124 -29.50 -21.41 -1.07
CA MET A 124 -28.34 -21.55 -0.18
C MET A 124 -27.51 -20.26 -0.12
N LEU A 125 -27.29 -19.63 -1.27
CA LEU A 125 -26.59 -18.36 -1.36
C LEU A 125 -27.33 -17.24 -0.61
N ASP A 126 -28.65 -17.16 -0.75
CA ASP A 126 -29.47 -16.19 -0.02
C ASP A 126 -29.42 -16.43 1.50
N GLU A 127 -29.36 -17.70 1.97
CA GLU A 127 -29.17 -18.05 3.38
C GLU A 127 -27.79 -17.64 3.91
N MET A 128 -26.72 -17.83 3.13
CA MET A 128 -25.37 -17.33 3.44
C MET A 128 -25.35 -15.81 3.61
N PHE A 129 -26.08 -15.08 2.77
CA PHE A 129 -26.20 -13.62 2.84
C PHE A 129 -26.94 -13.15 4.10
N VAL A 130 -27.96 -13.88 4.56
CA VAL A 130 -28.60 -13.57 5.84
C VAL A 130 -27.60 -13.65 6.99
N SER A 131 -26.75 -14.68 7.02
CA SER A 131 -25.68 -14.78 8.03
C SER A 131 -24.62 -13.69 7.87
N ALA A 132 -24.16 -13.43 6.64
CA ALA A 132 -23.14 -12.41 6.38
C ALA A 132 -23.60 -11.00 6.80
N ARG A 133 -24.89 -10.70 6.64
CA ARG A 133 -25.47 -9.42 7.07
C ARG A 133 -25.30 -9.18 8.57
N THR A 134 -25.37 -10.23 9.40
CA THR A 134 -25.11 -10.10 10.85
C THR A 134 -23.70 -9.58 11.10
N TRP A 135 -22.69 -10.20 10.47
CA TRP A 135 -21.30 -9.75 10.55
C TRP A 135 -21.14 -8.29 10.11
N PHE A 136 -21.59 -7.96 8.91
CA PHE A 136 -21.34 -6.63 8.35
C PHE A 136 -22.08 -5.51 9.11
N THR A 137 -23.25 -5.80 9.69
CA THR A 137 -23.95 -4.83 10.56
C THR A 137 -23.14 -4.53 11.82
N GLN A 138 -22.50 -5.55 12.41
CA GLN A 138 -21.60 -5.39 13.56
C GLN A 138 -20.31 -4.66 13.15
N ALA A 139 -19.68 -5.08 12.04
CA ALA A 139 -18.46 -4.48 11.50
C ALA A 139 -18.63 -2.97 11.26
N VAL A 140 -19.73 -2.57 10.61
CA VAL A 140 -20.06 -1.16 10.34
C VAL A 140 -20.19 -0.34 11.64
N ALA A 141 -20.69 -0.92 12.72
CA ALA A 141 -20.84 -0.23 14.00
C ALA A 141 -19.49 0.19 14.64
N HIS A 142 -18.39 -0.48 14.29
CA HIS A 142 -17.05 -0.17 14.82
C HIS A 142 -16.40 1.08 14.23
N ARG A 143 -16.87 1.57 13.06
CA ARG A 143 -16.39 2.83 12.44
C ARG A 143 -14.87 2.92 12.24
N THR A 144 -14.24 1.87 11.70
CA THR A 144 -12.80 1.85 11.41
C THR A 144 -12.45 2.64 10.13
N PHE A 145 -12.82 3.93 10.08
CA PHE A 145 -12.67 4.78 8.90
C PHE A 145 -11.22 4.91 8.44
N TYR A 146 -10.25 4.78 9.35
CA TYR A 146 -8.83 4.85 9.02
C TYR A 146 -8.32 3.67 8.16
N TYR A 147 -9.10 2.60 7.98
CA TYR A 147 -8.74 1.40 7.21
C TYR A 147 -9.65 1.22 5.96
N PRO A 148 -9.53 2.08 4.92
CA PRO A 148 -10.41 2.10 3.76
C PRO A 148 -10.68 0.75 3.10
N ASN A 149 -9.66 -0.03 2.67
CA ASN A 149 -9.94 -1.22 1.87
C ASN A 149 -10.70 -2.31 2.62
N LYS A 150 -10.69 -2.32 3.96
CA LYS A 150 -11.51 -3.24 4.73
C LYS A 150 -12.89 -2.62 4.95
N PHE A 151 -12.89 -1.40 5.47
CA PHE A 151 -14.12 -0.79 5.98
C PHE A 151 -15.07 -0.37 4.85
N LEU A 152 -14.54 0.03 3.69
CA LEU A 152 -15.32 0.25 2.48
C LEU A 152 -15.98 -1.05 2.01
N GLY A 153 -15.24 -2.15 1.93
CA GLY A 153 -15.79 -3.48 1.64
C GLY A 153 -16.89 -3.90 2.62
N ASP A 154 -16.68 -3.67 3.92
CA ASP A 154 -17.68 -3.96 4.96
C ASP A 154 -18.96 -3.13 4.76
N LEU A 155 -18.83 -1.84 4.43
CA LEU A 155 -19.95 -0.92 4.16
C LEU A 155 -20.71 -1.29 2.88
N VAL A 156 -19.99 -1.59 1.79
CA VAL A 156 -20.59 -1.99 0.51
C VAL A 156 -21.33 -3.30 0.66
N CYS A 157 -20.73 -4.29 1.32
CA CYS A 157 -21.39 -5.56 1.62
C CYS A 157 -22.63 -5.35 2.50
N ALA A 158 -22.53 -4.56 3.59
CA ALA A 158 -23.66 -4.26 4.45
C ALA A 158 -24.86 -3.72 3.66
N TRP A 159 -24.63 -2.72 2.80
CA TRP A 159 -25.68 -2.09 2.02
C TRP A 159 -26.29 -3.05 0.98
N LEU A 160 -25.47 -3.71 0.19
CA LEU A 160 -25.95 -4.63 -0.85
C LEU A 160 -26.68 -5.84 -0.25
N LEU A 161 -26.26 -6.33 0.92
CA LEU A 161 -26.96 -7.40 1.62
C LEU A 161 -28.34 -6.97 2.13
N LEU A 162 -28.50 -5.72 2.61
CA LEU A 162 -29.82 -5.17 2.96
C LEU A 162 -30.75 -5.16 1.73
N GLU A 163 -30.23 -4.81 0.55
CA GLU A 163 -31.00 -4.85 -0.69
C GLU A 163 -31.36 -6.26 -1.14
N VAL A 164 -30.38 -7.16 -1.22
CA VAL A 164 -30.59 -8.54 -1.73
C VAL A 164 -31.50 -9.33 -0.80
N THR A 165 -31.36 -9.17 0.52
CA THR A 165 -32.18 -9.87 1.51
C THR A 165 -33.52 -9.18 1.80
N GLY A 166 -33.76 -7.99 1.24
CA GLY A 166 -34.97 -7.20 1.51
C GLY A 166 -35.13 -6.74 2.95
N ALA A 167 -34.03 -6.67 3.71
CA ALA A 167 -34.06 -6.26 5.10
C ALA A 167 -34.09 -4.73 5.28
N GLU A 168 -34.61 -4.33 6.43
CA GLU A 168 -34.57 -2.94 6.91
C GLU A 168 -33.19 -2.61 7.46
N ASP A 169 -32.77 -1.35 7.34
CA ASP A 169 -31.59 -0.79 8.01
C ASP A 169 -32.04 -0.25 9.39
N PRO A 170 -31.83 -1.00 10.49
CA PRO A 170 -32.43 -0.65 11.78
C PRO A 170 -31.91 0.69 12.26
N GLY A 171 -32.83 1.66 12.33
CA GLY A 171 -32.50 3.03 12.68
C GLY A 171 -31.53 3.70 11.73
N GLY A 172 -31.36 3.26 10.48
CA GLY A 172 -30.50 3.91 9.46
C GLY A 172 -29.00 3.85 9.76
N LEU A 173 -28.52 2.78 10.39
CA LEU A 173 -27.12 2.65 10.80
C LEU A 173 -26.17 2.61 9.62
N VAL A 174 -26.46 1.78 8.61
CA VAL A 174 -25.58 1.59 7.45
C VAL A 174 -25.58 2.85 6.60
N GLU A 175 -26.76 3.43 6.33
CA GLU A 175 -26.87 4.69 5.57
C GLU A 175 -26.03 5.81 6.19
N ARG A 176 -26.18 6.05 7.51
CA ARG A 176 -25.41 7.10 8.18
C ARG A 176 -23.92 6.83 8.15
N THR A 177 -23.50 5.59 8.40
CA THR A 177 -22.07 5.26 8.44
C THR A 177 -21.42 5.37 7.06
N LEU A 178 -22.15 5.07 5.97
CA LEU A 178 -21.70 5.34 4.60
C LEU A 178 -21.37 6.84 4.41
N LEU A 179 -22.26 7.74 4.85
CA LEU A 179 -22.02 9.19 4.73
C LEU A 179 -20.88 9.68 5.63
N GLU A 180 -20.80 9.19 6.87
CA GLU A 180 -19.70 9.49 7.80
C GLU A 180 -18.35 9.07 7.20
N ALA A 181 -18.27 7.87 6.64
CA ALA A 181 -17.05 7.33 6.03
C ALA A 181 -16.64 8.12 4.78
N ALA A 182 -17.58 8.41 3.88
CA ALA A 182 -17.28 9.20 2.68
C ALA A 182 -16.79 10.61 3.02
N THR A 183 -17.40 11.25 4.02
CA THR A 183 -16.93 12.55 4.53
C THR A 183 -15.52 12.43 5.09
N TYR A 184 -15.28 11.42 5.94
CA TYR A 184 -13.98 11.19 6.55
C TYR A 184 -12.87 11.02 5.49
N TRP A 185 -13.06 10.18 4.47
CA TRP A 185 -12.00 9.90 3.49
C TRP A 185 -11.67 11.10 2.60
N ARG A 186 -12.67 11.92 2.26
CA ARG A 186 -12.46 13.14 1.46
C ARG A 186 -11.77 14.24 2.26
N GLU A 187 -12.10 14.37 3.55
CA GLU A 187 -11.51 15.39 4.42
C GLU A 187 -10.13 15.00 4.98
N ASN A 188 -9.84 13.69 5.08
CA ASN A 188 -8.63 13.18 5.77
C ASN A 188 -7.73 12.32 4.86
N GLY A 189 -7.84 12.43 3.53
CA GLY A 189 -6.89 11.80 2.62
C GLY A 189 -6.81 10.27 2.72
N TRP A 190 -7.96 9.59 2.70
CA TRP A 190 -8.05 8.12 2.63
C TRP A 190 -7.25 7.33 3.70
N GLY A 191 -7.32 7.72 4.98
CA GLY A 191 -6.88 6.89 6.10
C GLY A 191 -5.42 6.39 6.01
N TRP A 192 -5.21 5.08 5.93
CA TRP A 192 -3.88 4.45 5.83
C TRP A 192 -3.17 4.65 4.49
N GLY A 193 -3.73 5.43 3.56
CA GLY A 193 -3.06 5.79 2.32
C GLY A 193 -3.30 4.82 1.17
N GLU A 194 -4.40 4.08 1.18
CA GLU A 194 -4.76 3.09 0.14
C GLU A 194 -4.88 3.71 -1.25
N HIS A 195 -5.21 5.00 -1.33
CA HIS A 195 -5.19 5.77 -2.57
C HIS A 195 -3.79 5.88 -3.21
N LEU A 196 -2.72 5.68 -2.43
CA LEU A 196 -1.33 5.61 -2.86
C LEU A 196 -0.79 4.17 -2.96
N SER A 197 -1.66 3.16 -2.92
CA SER A 197 -1.31 1.76 -3.15
C SER A 197 -1.74 1.32 -4.55
N ASP A 198 -0.84 0.69 -5.31
CA ASP A 198 -1.21 0.08 -6.59
C ASP A 198 -2.14 -1.13 -6.42
N GLY A 199 -2.03 -1.84 -5.29
CA GLY A 199 -2.86 -3.02 -5.00
C GLY A 199 -4.20 -2.67 -4.35
N TYR A 200 -4.18 -1.85 -3.30
CA TYR A 200 -5.38 -1.58 -2.51
C TYR A 200 -6.29 -0.52 -3.12
N SER A 201 -5.79 0.39 -3.96
CA SER A 201 -6.64 1.28 -4.75
C SER A 201 -7.57 0.48 -5.67
N ARG A 202 -7.08 -0.59 -6.31
CA ARG A 202 -7.90 -1.52 -7.11
C ARG A 202 -9.02 -2.15 -6.29
N VAL A 203 -8.74 -2.57 -5.05
CA VAL A 203 -9.77 -3.13 -4.16
C VAL A 203 -10.85 -2.08 -3.89
N CYS A 204 -10.47 -0.85 -3.54
CA CYS A 204 -11.42 0.24 -3.33
C CYS A 204 -12.22 0.55 -4.60
N PHE A 205 -11.60 0.55 -5.79
CA PHE A 205 -12.31 0.71 -7.05
C PHE A 205 -13.35 -0.38 -7.29
N GLN A 206 -13.02 -1.65 -7.01
CA GLN A 206 -13.98 -2.75 -7.15
C GLN A 206 -15.17 -2.60 -6.20
N GLU A 207 -14.93 -2.18 -4.96
CA GLU A 207 -15.98 -1.94 -3.96
C GLU A 207 -16.91 -0.77 -4.36
N LEU A 208 -16.34 0.37 -4.76
CA LEU A 208 -17.10 1.51 -5.26
C LEU A 208 -17.93 1.15 -6.49
N SER A 209 -17.32 0.40 -7.43
CA SER A 209 -17.99 -0.04 -8.66
C SER A 209 -19.15 -0.98 -8.33
N MET A 210 -18.96 -1.94 -7.43
CA MET A 210 -20.01 -2.83 -6.96
C MET A 210 -21.20 -2.07 -6.37
N LEU A 211 -20.93 -1.12 -5.47
CA LEU A 211 -21.99 -0.32 -4.85
C LEU A 211 -22.76 0.49 -5.89
N LEU A 212 -22.05 1.24 -6.73
CA LEU A 212 -22.66 2.21 -7.65
C LEU A 212 -23.41 1.56 -8.81
N LEU A 213 -22.92 0.43 -9.31
CA LEU A 213 -23.54 -0.30 -10.42
C LEU A 213 -24.73 -1.15 -9.97
N PHE A 214 -24.63 -1.83 -8.83
CA PHE A 214 -25.62 -2.85 -8.47
C PHE A 214 -26.64 -2.42 -7.41
N SER A 215 -26.37 -1.35 -6.64
CA SER A 215 -27.38 -0.84 -5.71
C SER A 215 -28.53 -0.14 -6.45
N ARG A 216 -29.75 -0.56 -6.15
CA ARG A 216 -31.00 -0.02 -6.70
C ARG A 216 -31.67 1.00 -5.79
N ARG A 217 -31.39 0.94 -4.48
CA ARG A 217 -32.06 1.75 -3.46
C ARG A 217 -31.12 2.73 -2.75
N LEU A 218 -29.87 2.89 -3.21
CA LEU A 218 -28.93 3.85 -2.63
C LEU A 218 -29.55 5.25 -2.55
N PRO A 219 -29.64 5.88 -1.37
CA PRO A 219 -30.12 7.24 -1.23
C PRO A 219 -29.29 8.18 -2.11
N PRO A 220 -29.91 9.20 -2.77
CA PRO A 220 -29.20 10.09 -3.69
C PRO A 220 -27.96 10.74 -3.07
N GLN A 221 -28.04 11.18 -1.81
CA GLN A 221 -26.93 11.77 -1.08
C GLN A 221 -25.74 10.81 -0.88
N VAL A 222 -26.02 9.53 -0.61
CA VAL A 222 -24.98 8.50 -0.47
C VAL A 222 -24.38 8.20 -1.84
N ARG A 223 -25.21 8.07 -2.87
CA ARG A 223 -24.75 7.85 -4.24
C ARG A 223 -23.80 8.95 -4.70
N GLU A 224 -24.17 10.21 -4.51
CA GLU A 224 -23.34 11.36 -4.86
C GLU A 224 -22.01 11.34 -4.10
N ALA A 225 -22.03 11.07 -2.80
CA ALA A 225 -20.81 10.99 -1.99
C ALA A 225 -19.83 9.91 -2.50
N TYR A 226 -20.35 8.73 -2.86
CA TYR A 226 -19.54 7.62 -3.35
C TYR A 226 -19.12 7.76 -4.82
N GLN A 227 -19.91 8.45 -5.64
CA GLN A 227 -19.45 8.91 -6.96
C GLN A 227 -18.31 9.92 -6.83
N GLY A 228 -18.35 10.79 -5.81
CA GLY A 228 -17.25 11.67 -5.44
C GLY A 228 -15.98 10.90 -5.12
N LEU A 229 -16.06 9.89 -4.25
CA LEU A 229 -14.91 9.02 -3.92
C LEU A 229 -14.33 8.31 -5.15
N LEU A 230 -15.20 7.78 -6.04
CA LEU A 230 -14.76 7.17 -7.29
C LEU A 230 -14.04 8.20 -8.18
N GLY A 231 -14.58 9.40 -8.30
CA GLY A 231 -13.97 10.50 -9.05
C GLY A 231 -12.60 10.91 -8.47
N ASP A 232 -12.48 10.98 -7.15
CA ASP A 232 -11.25 11.32 -6.46
C ASP A 232 -10.15 10.26 -6.75
N LEU A 233 -10.47 8.96 -6.64
CA LEU A 233 -9.51 7.89 -6.99
C LEU A 233 -9.16 7.87 -8.48
N LEU A 234 -10.13 8.10 -9.37
CA LEU A 234 -9.86 8.17 -10.81
C LEU A 234 -8.94 9.34 -11.16
N ALA A 235 -9.09 10.49 -10.49
CA ALA A 235 -8.20 11.63 -10.69
C ALA A 235 -6.76 11.32 -10.24
N ILE A 236 -6.59 10.60 -9.13
CA ILE A 236 -5.27 10.13 -8.67
C ILE A 236 -4.67 9.14 -9.69
N GLU A 237 -5.46 8.18 -10.17
CA GLU A 237 -5.02 7.19 -11.17
C GLU A 237 -4.60 7.89 -12.48
N ASP A 238 -5.42 8.82 -12.97
CA ASP A 238 -5.14 9.57 -14.19
C ASP A 238 -3.88 10.43 -14.04
N ALA A 239 -3.64 11.03 -12.87
CA ALA A 239 -2.45 11.84 -12.61
C ALA A 239 -1.15 11.03 -12.70
N PHE A 240 -1.14 9.77 -12.26
CA PHE A 240 0.00 8.86 -12.43
C PHE A 240 0.06 8.20 -13.82
N GLY A 241 -1.01 8.30 -14.63
CA GLY A 241 -1.06 7.73 -15.97
C GLY A 241 -0.85 6.21 -15.97
N ASP A 242 0.12 5.74 -16.76
CA ASP A 242 0.40 4.30 -16.95
C ASP A 242 1.52 3.74 -16.07
N GLY A 243 2.14 4.58 -15.23
CA GLY A 243 3.22 4.15 -14.36
C GLY A 243 2.80 4.06 -12.89
N PRO A 244 3.66 3.47 -12.04
CA PRO A 244 3.37 3.29 -10.63
C PRO A 244 3.29 4.61 -9.88
N ARG A 245 2.70 4.54 -8.69
CA ARG A 245 2.62 5.65 -7.74
C ARG A 245 3.98 5.94 -7.11
N VAL A 246 4.32 7.22 -7.00
CA VAL A 246 5.47 7.71 -6.22
C VAL A 246 5.02 8.94 -5.38
N PRO A 247 5.24 8.96 -4.06
CA PRO A 247 5.65 7.84 -3.22
C PRO A 247 4.60 6.70 -3.24
N ALA A 248 4.98 5.51 -2.80
CA ALA A 248 4.10 4.34 -2.78
C ALA A 248 3.81 3.90 -1.34
N LEU A 249 2.53 3.75 -0.98
CA LEU A 249 2.12 3.22 0.33
C LEU A 249 1.43 1.88 0.15
N ARG A 250 1.60 0.99 1.13
CA ARG A 250 1.02 -0.37 1.10
C ARG A 250 1.28 -1.09 -0.24
N SER A 251 2.52 -1.04 -0.69
CA SER A 251 3.04 -1.76 -1.86
C SER A 251 3.86 -2.96 -1.41
N TYR A 252 3.87 -4.00 -2.23
CA TYR A 252 4.63 -5.24 -2.00
C TYR A 252 5.81 -5.40 -2.98
N ALA A 253 6.16 -4.32 -3.69
CA ALA A 253 7.29 -4.25 -4.63
C ALA A 253 8.64 -4.18 -3.88
N PHE A 254 8.96 -5.22 -3.09
CA PHE A 254 10.19 -5.27 -2.28
C PHE A 254 11.41 -5.72 -3.07
N VAL A 255 11.20 -6.66 -4.00
CA VAL A 255 12.25 -7.37 -4.75
C VAL A 255 12.09 -7.27 -6.25
N ASN A 256 10.98 -6.72 -6.73
CA ASN A 256 10.67 -6.51 -8.14
C ASN A 256 10.20 -5.06 -8.33
N SER A 257 10.36 -4.52 -9.53
CA SER A 257 9.67 -3.29 -9.93
C SER A 257 8.16 -3.42 -9.72
N PRO A 258 7.46 -2.37 -9.28
CA PRO A 258 6.01 -2.37 -9.29
C PRO A 258 5.47 -2.53 -10.71
N GLU A 259 4.47 -3.39 -10.86
CA GLU A 259 3.64 -3.47 -12.06
C GLU A 259 2.38 -2.64 -11.81
N HIS A 260 2.10 -1.71 -12.72
CA HIS A 260 0.92 -0.87 -12.65
C HIS A 260 0.11 -1.00 -13.94
N GLN A 261 -1.21 -1.06 -13.80
CA GLN A 261 -2.14 -0.97 -14.90
C GLN A 261 -3.29 -0.09 -14.47
N ASN A 262 -3.52 0.99 -15.23
CA ASN A 262 -4.57 1.95 -14.95
C ASN A 262 -5.94 1.25 -14.86
N TYR A 263 -6.67 1.50 -13.78
CA TYR A 263 -7.94 0.80 -13.51
C TYR A 263 -8.96 0.92 -14.66
N ARG A 264 -9.00 2.07 -15.35
CA ARG A 264 -9.92 2.27 -16.49
C ARG A 264 -9.65 1.31 -17.63
N ASP A 265 -8.40 0.91 -17.84
CA ASP A 265 -8.03 -0.02 -18.91
C ASP A 265 -8.27 -1.48 -18.52
N ARG A 266 -8.42 -1.75 -17.22
CA ARG A 266 -8.89 -3.05 -16.70
C ARG A 266 -10.39 -3.22 -16.89
N VAL A 267 -11.15 -2.15 -16.69
CA VAL A 267 -12.60 -2.15 -16.95
C VAL A 267 -12.85 -2.09 -18.44
N ARG A 268 -12.97 -3.26 -19.06
CA ARG A 268 -13.24 -3.40 -20.49
C ARG A 268 -14.05 -4.68 -20.76
N PRO A 269 -14.65 -4.82 -21.96
CA PRO A 269 -15.27 -6.07 -22.35
C PRO A 269 -14.26 -7.23 -22.31
N LEU A 270 -14.74 -8.42 -21.92
CA LEU A 270 -13.96 -9.65 -21.90
C LEU A 270 -13.46 -9.99 -23.32
N ALA A 271 -12.15 -10.11 -23.50
CA ALA A 271 -11.57 -10.54 -24.76
C ALA A 271 -11.61 -12.07 -24.89
N GLU A 272 -11.58 -12.55 -26.14
CA GLU A 272 -11.49 -13.99 -26.41
C GLU A 272 -10.18 -14.57 -25.88
N GLY A 273 -10.26 -15.66 -25.11
CA GLY A 273 -9.08 -16.33 -24.53
C GLY A 273 -8.47 -15.62 -23.32
N GLU A 274 -9.19 -14.71 -22.67
CA GLU A 274 -8.77 -14.05 -21.43
C GLU A 274 -9.48 -14.66 -20.20
N ALA A 275 -8.78 -14.70 -19.06
CA ALA A 275 -9.38 -15.07 -17.79
C ALA A 275 -10.28 -13.93 -17.27
N PRO A 276 -11.58 -14.18 -16.98
CA PRO A 276 -12.44 -13.11 -16.51
C PRO A 276 -12.05 -12.58 -15.13
N GLU A 277 -12.00 -11.26 -14.99
CA GLU A 277 -12.00 -10.54 -13.72
C GLU A 277 -13.35 -9.84 -13.46
N LEU A 278 -13.54 -9.23 -12.28
CA LEU A 278 -14.77 -8.49 -11.93
C LEU A 278 -14.95 -7.24 -12.81
N GLU A 279 -13.86 -6.66 -13.26
CA GLU A 279 -13.81 -5.47 -14.09
C GLU A 279 -14.54 -5.67 -15.43
N HIS A 280 -14.54 -6.89 -15.99
CA HIS A 280 -15.32 -7.20 -17.20
C HIS A 280 -16.83 -7.18 -16.92
N LEU A 281 -17.25 -7.66 -15.75
CA LEU A 281 -18.64 -7.59 -15.31
C LEU A 281 -19.06 -6.12 -15.17
N PHE A 282 -18.19 -5.27 -14.62
CA PHE A 282 -18.46 -3.84 -14.47
C PHE A 282 -18.60 -3.15 -15.82
N ALA A 283 -17.72 -3.46 -16.77
CA ALA A 283 -17.83 -2.95 -18.14
C ALA A 283 -19.18 -3.32 -18.78
N ALA A 284 -19.61 -4.59 -18.62
CA ALA A 284 -20.90 -5.06 -19.11
C ALA A 284 -22.12 -4.38 -18.46
N HIS A 285 -21.94 -3.77 -17.29
CA HIS A 285 -22.99 -3.07 -16.53
C HIS A 285 -22.92 -1.54 -16.66
N GLY A 286 -22.14 -1.00 -17.61
CA GLY A 286 -22.11 0.43 -17.90
C GLY A 286 -21.19 1.23 -16.97
N TRP A 287 -20.12 0.64 -16.45
CA TRP A 287 -19.15 1.36 -15.62
C TRP A 287 -18.58 2.62 -16.28
N HIS A 288 -18.36 2.60 -17.60
CA HIS A 288 -17.86 3.78 -18.32
C HIS A 288 -18.84 4.96 -18.32
N ASP A 289 -20.14 4.74 -18.06
CA ASP A 289 -21.12 5.82 -17.87
C ASP A 289 -21.02 6.44 -16.47
N LEU A 290 -20.44 5.74 -15.50
CA LEU A 290 -20.15 6.24 -14.15
C LEU A 290 -18.83 7.02 -14.11
N ALA A 291 -17.85 6.59 -14.88
CA ALA A 291 -16.51 7.14 -14.83
C ALA A 291 -16.43 8.54 -15.45
N SER A 292 -15.78 9.48 -14.77
CA SER A 292 -15.45 10.78 -15.35
C SER A 292 -14.53 10.61 -16.57
N PRO A 293 -14.47 11.58 -17.51
CA PRO A 293 -13.50 11.55 -18.60
C PRO A 293 -12.07 11.44 -18.07
N ARG A 294 -11.23 10.65 -18.76
CA ARG A 294 -9.80 10.50 -18.42
C ARG A 294 -9.09 11.85 -18.50
N GLN A 295 -8.35 12.18 -17.45
CA GLN A 295 -7.50 13.37 -17.40
C GLN A 295 -6.10 13.06 -17.93
N ALA A 296 -5.37 14.09 -18.34
CA ALA A 296 -3.97 13.93 -18.74
C ALA A 296 -3.11 13.65 -17.51
N PRO A 297 -2.06 12.81 -17.62
CA PRO A 297 -1.10 12.62 -16.54
C PRO A 297 -0.48 13.95 -16.11
N ALA A 298 -0.26 14.07 -14.81
CA ALA A 298 0.33 15.26 -14.21
C ALA A 298 1.86 15.08 -14.13
N VAL A 299 2.59 16.14 -14.45
CA VAL A 299 4.05 16.17 -14.24
C VAL A 299 4.36 16.29 -12.75
N ASP A 300 3.65 17.14 -12.04
CA ASP A 300 3.75 17.26 -10.59
C ASP A 300 2.44 16.81 -9.94
N THR A 301 2.53 15.94 -8.94
CA THR A 301 1.39 15.45 -8.16
C THR A 301 1.51 15.90 -6.71
N ASP A 302 0.38 16.24 -6.09
CA ASP A 302 0.28 16.56 -4.67
C ASP A 302 -1.06 16.04 -4.14
N PHE A 303 -1.01 15.04 -3.25
CA PHE A 303 -2.20 14.42 -2.68
C PHE A 303 -2.21 14.52 -1.16
N LEU A 304 -3.34 14.97 -0.62
CA LEU A 304 -3.60 14.97 0.82
C LEU A 304 -3.72 13.54 1.32
N CYS A 305 -2.96 13.23 2.36
CA CYS A 305 -3.01 12.02 3.16
C CYS A 305 -3.47 12.34 4.59
N TRP A 306 -3.66 11.29 5.39
CA TRP A 306 -4.09 11.43 6.78
C TRP A 306 -3.18 12.34 7.61
N GLY A 307 -3.81 13.17 8.47
CA GLY A 307 -3.12 14.03 9.41
C GLY A 307 -2.40 15.22 8.75
N GLY A 308 -2.94 15.73 7.64
CA GLY A 308 -2.38 16.89 6.92
C GLY A 308 -1.06 16.58 6.19
N VAL A 309 -0.73 15.31 6.00
CA VAL A 309 0.46 14.89 5.27
C VAL A 309 0.21 15.01 3.77
N HIS A 310 1.23 15.34 3.02
CA HIS A 310 1.17 15.43 1.57
C HIS A 310 2.09 14.40 0.92
N ALA A 311 1.59 13.71 -0.10
CA ALA A 311 2.36 12.85 -0.97
C ALA A 311 2.64 13.59 -2.27
N THR A 312 3.89 13.97 -2.48
CA THR A 312 4.33 14.73 -3.65
C THR A 312 5.09 13.83 -4.62
N GLY A 313 4.88 14.04 -5.92
CA GLY A 313 5.52 13.28 -6.98
C GLY A 313 5.88 14.17 -8.15
N HIS A 314 6.95 13.80 -8.85
CA HIS A 314 7.35 14.39 -10.12
C HIS A 314 7.52 13.25 -11.12
N CYS A 315 6.73 13.29 -12.20
CA CYS A 315 6.48 12.20 -13.12
C CYS A 315 6.80 12.64 -14.55
N GLU A 316 7.97 12.26 -15.04
CA GLU A 316 8.39 12.42 -16.42
C GLU A 316 8.29 11.10 -17.18
N PRO A 317 8.32 11.11 -18.54
CA PRO A 317 8.18 9.89 -19.33
C PRO A 317 9.21 8.79 -19.03
N ASP A 318 10.42 9.15 -18.63
CA ASP A 318 11.55 8.23 -18.42
C ASP A 318 12.00 8.09 -16.96
N ALA A 319 11.48 8.91 -16.04
CA ALA A 319 11.74 8.77 -14.60
C ALA A 319 10.63 9.43 -13.76
N ARG A 320 10.42 8.87 -12.56
CA ARG A 320 9.51 9.42 -11.55
C ARG A 320 10.20 9.47 -10.19
N LEU A 321 9.93 10.49 -9.38
CA LEU A 321 10.46 10.65 -8.01
C LEU A 321 9.36 11.18 -7.09
N GLY A 322 9.19 10.58 -5.91
CA GLY A 322 8.20 11.05 -4.95
C GLY A 322 8.61 10.92 -3.49
N GLY A 323 7.98 11.75 -2.66
CA GLY A 323 8.23 11.90 -1.24
C GLY A 323 6.95 12.09 -0.42
N MET A 324 6.96 11.56 0.80
CA MET A 324 5.95 11.84 1.83
C MET A 324 6.43 12.96 2.74
N SER A 325 5.68 14.07 2.86
CA SER A 325 6.07 15.21 3.70
C SER A 325 6.35 14.81 5.15
N ARG A 326 5.66 13.77 5.65
CA ARG A 326 5.91 13.09 6.91
C ARG A 326 5.51 11.61 6.84
N TYR A 327 6.34 10.73 7.36
CA TYR A 327 6.06 9.30 7.50
C TYR A 327 6.69 8.73 8.79
N PRO A 328 6.03 7.84 9.55
CA PRO A 328 4.74 7.17 9.27
C PRO A 328 3.54 8.11 9.29
N LEU A 329 2.51 7.79 8.49
CA LEU A 329 1.27 8.54 8.44
C LEU A 329 0.58 8.56 9.82
N MET A 330 0.38 7.38 10.38
CA MET A 330 -0.34 7.16 11.64
C MET A 330 0.50 6.32 12.59
N LEU A 331 1.17 6.95 13.54
CA LEU A 331 2.05 6.28 14.51
C LEU A 331 1.31 5.21 15.32
N SER A 332 0.03 5.42 15.62
CA SER A 332 -0.80 4.47 16.37
C SER A 332 -1.17 3.20 15.60
N ALA A 333 -0.93 3.18 14.29
CA ALA A 333 -1.12 1.99 13.46
C ALA A 333 0.11 1.06 13.46
N GLU A 334 1.24 1.52 14.02
CA GLU A 334 2.45 0.72 14.12
C GLU A 334 2.44 -0.09 15.42
N HIS A 335 2.55 -1.41 15.28
CA HIS A 335 2.59 -2.40 16.36
C HIS A 335 3.79 -3.32 16.21
N THR A 336 4.07 -4.14 17.22
CA THR A 336 5.19 -5.11 17.18
C THR A 336 5.03 -6.18 16.10
N THR A 337 3.80 -6.57 15.79
CA THR A 337 3.47 -7.66 14.86
C THR A 337 2.82 -7.19 13.56
N TRP A 338 2.46 -5.91 13.45
CA TRP A 338 1.80 -5.33 12.29
C TRP A 338 2.11 -3.82 12.17
N GLY A 339 2.08 -3.27 10.96
CA GLY A 339 2.30 -1.84 10.73
C GLY A 339 2.25 -1.47 9.26
N LEU A 340 2.38 -0.18 8.93
CA LEU A 340 2.43 0.28 7.54
C LEU A 340 3.88 0.43 7.05
N CYS A 341 4.83 0.66 7.96
CA CYS A 341 6.24 0.94 7.63
C CYS A 341 6.92 -0.14 6.79
N TRP A 342 6.60 -1.41 7.03
CA TRP A 342 7.21 -2.52 6.30
C TRP A 342 6.70 -2.63 4.86
N GLN A 343 5.54 -2.06 4.53
CA GLN A 343 4.88 -2.12 3.22
C GLN A 343 4.78 -0.74 2.56
N SER A 344 5.58 0.25 2.99
CA SER A 344 5.49 1.62 2.47
C SER A 344 6.86 2.18 2.11
N PHE A 345 6.88 2.92 1.00
CA PHE A 345 8.06 3.49 0.36
C PHE A 345 7.91 5.01 0.33
N PRO A 346 8.18 5.69 1.48
CA PRO A 346 7.93 7.12 1.62
C PRO A 346 8.87 8.01 0.79
N VAL A 347 9.98 7.46 0.30
CA VAL A 347 10.87 8.08 -0.69
C VAL A 347 11.23 7.01 -1.69
N CYS A 348 10.82 7.20 -2.94
CA CYS A 348 11.13 6.27 -4.02
C CYS A 348 11.18 6.96 -5.38
N PHE A 349 11.86 6.29 -6.31
CA PHE A 349 11.89 6.66 -7.71
C PHE A 349 11.70 5.41 -8.57
N TRP A 350 11.20 5.62 -9.79
CA TRP A 350 10.94 4.56 -10.73
C TRP A 350 11.35 4.96 -12.15
N ARG A 351 11.83 3.99 -12.93
CA ARG A 351 12.01 4.14 -14.38
C ARG A 351 11.24 3.07 -15.15
N PRO A 352 10.71 3.38 -16.34
CA PRO A 352 10.03 2.41 -17.20
C PRO A 352 10.85 1.19 -17.58
N ALA A 353 12.18 1.30 -17.52
CA ALA A 353 13.09 0.19 -17.80
C ALA A 353 13.10 -0.89 -16.70
N GLY A 354 12.47 -0.64 -15.55
CA GLY A 354 12.36 -1.57 -14.42
C GLY A 354 13.09 -1.11 -13.15
N ASP A 355 13.90 -0.05 -13.20
CA ASP A 355 14.58 0.43 -12.00
C ASP A 355 13.55 0.89 -10.94
N TRP A 356 13.63 0.31 -9.75
CA TRP A 356 12.82 0.70 -8.60
C TRP A 356 13.71 1.02 -7.41
N GLY A 357 13.89 2.32 -7.16
CA GLY A 357 14.77 2.84 -6.12
C GLY A 357 14.01 3.35 -4.92
N PHE A 358 14.45 3.03 -3.70
CA PHE A 358 13.82 3.51 -2.47
C PHE A 358 14.77 3.55 -1.27
N LEU A 359 14.45 4.40 -0.29
CA LEU A 359 15.18 4.47 0.98
C LEU A 359 14.66 3.43 1.96
N GLN A 360 15.55 2.70 2.63
CA GLN A 360 15.22 1.58 3.51
C GLN A 360 16.06 1.59 4.78
N TRP A 361 15.38 1.48 5.93
CA TRP A 361 16.03 1.17 7.20
C TRP A 361 16.31 -0.33 7.29
N GLU A 362 17.46 -0.70 7.84
CA GLU A 362 17.80 -2.05 8.24
C GLU A 362 18.37 -2.06 9.66
N VAL A 363 17.93 -3.02 10.47
CA VAL A 363 18.45 -3.28 11.81
C VAL A 363 18.78 -4.76 11.93
N LEU A 364 19.96 -5.08 12.45
CA LEU A 364 20.32 -6.44 12.88
C LEU A 364 20.37 -6.47 14.40
N ALA A 365 19.59 -7.37 15.00
CA ALA A 365 19.57 -7.59 16.44
C ALA A 365 19.44 -9.08 16.75
N GLU A 366 20.40 -9.65 17.48
CA GLU A 366 20.33 -11.04 17.96
C GLU A 366 20.15 -12.04 16.80
N GLY A 367 20.79 -11.76 15.65
CA GLY A 367 20.71 -12.57 14.44
C GLY A 367 19.43 -12.40 13.61
N ARG A 368 18.55 -11.47 13.98
CA ARG A 368 17.33 -11.13 13.23
C ARG A 368 17.48 -9.81 12.49
N VAL A 369 17.00 -9.78 11.25
CA VAL A 369 17.02 -8.58 10.41
C VAL A 369 15.61 -8.01 10.29
N GLY A 370 15.44 -6.76 10.73
CA GLY A 370 14.23 -5.96 10.49
C GLY A 370 14.50 -4.91 9.41
N CYS A 371 13.55 -4.71 8.49
CA CYS A 371 13.67 -3.66 7.46
C CYS A 371 12.37 -2.89 7.28
N HIS A 372 12.47 -1.57 7.08
CA HIS A 372 11.35 -0.69 6.67
C HIS A 372 11.73 0.15 5.44
N PRO A 373 11.15 -0.09 4.24
CA PRO A 373 10.24 -1.20 3.90
C PRO A 373 10.88 -2.59 4.06
N ALA A 374 10.11 -3.67 4.00
CA ALA A 374 10.60 -5.04 4.17
C ALA A 374 11.53 -5.48 3.03
N ARG A 375 12.36 -6.50 3.28
CA ARG A 375 13.23 -7.09 2.26
C ARG A 375 12.48 -7.98 1.26
N GLN A 376 11.42 -8.67 1.70
CA GLN A 376 10.61 -9.56 0.87
C GLN A 376 9.26 -9.85 1.51
N SER A 377 8.27 -10.27 0.71
CA SER A 377 6.88 -10.47 1.14
C SER A 377 6.67 -11.69 2.04
N LEU A 378 7.54 -12.72 1.98
CA LEU A 378 7.25 -14.08 2.48
C LEU A 378 7.97 -14.48 3.78
N VAL A 379 8.64 -13.55 4.47
CA VAL A 379 9.18 -13.79 5.83
C VAL A 379 8.33 -13.11 6.92
N SER A 380 7.34 -12.30 6.55
CA SER A 380 6.51 -11.51 7.46
C SER A 380 5.06 -12.00 7.53
N SER A 381 4.82 -13.22 8.00
CA SER A 381 3.51 -13.53 8.57
C SER A 381 3.34 -12.70 9.84
N TYR A 382 2.54 -11.62 9.83
CA TYR A 382 1.98 -10.88 10.98
C TYR A 382 2.73 -11.01 12.33
N GLY A 383 4.06 -10.84 12.37
CA GLY A 383 4.85 -11.33 13.52
C GLY A 383 6.28 -10.81 13.58
N ASP A 384 6.88 -10.50 12.42
CA ASP A 384 8.28 -10.06 12.34
C ASP A 384 8.44 -8.81 11.45
N VAL A 385 7.56 -7.81 11.63
CA VAL A 385 7.58 -6.58 10.81
C VAL A 385 8.20 -5.36 11.51
N ALA A 386 8.38 -5.39 12.83
CA ALA A 386 9.02 -4.29 13.56
C ALA A 386 10.55 -4.31 13.42
N LEU A 387 11.21 -3.15 13.52
CA LEU A 387 12.69 -3.09 13.56
C LEU A 387 13.25 -3.69 14.85
N ALA A 388 12.48 -3.65 15.94
CA ALA A 388 12.79 -4.30 17.21
C ALA A 388 11.62 -5.18 17.67
N HIS A 389 11.91 -6.45 17.95
CA HIS A 389 10.91 -7.39 18.46
C HIS A 389 10.67 -7.18 19.96
N GLY A 390 9.41 -7.31 20.39
CA GLY A 390 9.04 -7.33 21.81
C GLY A 390 9.10 -5.97 22.53
N MET A 391 9.28 -4.87 21.78
CA MET A 391 9.31 -3.51 22.31
C MET A 391 7.96 -2.81 22.12
N GLU A 392 7.41 -2.23 23.18
CA GLU A 392 6.20 -1.41 23.13
C GLU A 392 6.47 -0.04 23.77
N PRO A 393 6.32 1.09 23.04
CA PRO A 393 5.93 1.17 21.63
C PRO A 393 7.01 0.61 20.67
N PRO A 394 6.64 0.14 19.47
CA PRO A 394 7.60 -0.34 18.48
C PRO A 394 8.50 0.78 17.98
N ILE A 395 9.73 0.41 17.60
CA ILE A 395 10.69 1.34 16.98
C ILE A 395 10.53 1.28 15.46
N PHE A 396 10.29 2.43 14.86
CA PHE A 396 10.21 2.62 13.42
C PHE A 396 10.96 3.89 13.03
N GLY A 397 11.49 3.88 11.81
CA GLY A 397 12.12 5.04 11.24
C GLY A 397 11.11 6.09 10.82
N ARG A 398 11.50 7.35 10.94
CA ARG A 398 10.70 8.52 10.55
C ARG A 398 11.34 9.22 9.37
N THR A 399 10.51 9.72 8.48
CA THR A 399 10.92 10.41 7.25
C THR A 399 10.15 11.71 7.11
N TRP A 400 10.82 12.78 6.74
CA TRP A 400 10.20 14.04 6.32
C TRP A 400 10.83 14.49 5.01
N THR A 401 10.02 14.94 4.06
CA THR A 401 10.51 15.35 2.75
C THR A 401 10.09 16.76 2.38
N LEU A 402 10.94 17.41 1.61
CA LEU A 402 10.62 18.62 0.86
C LEU A 402 10.93 18.34 -0.61
N GLN A 403 9.99 18.68 -1.51
CA GLN A 403 10.14 18.41 -2.94
C GLN A 403 9.84 19.67 -3.77
N ARG A 404 10.65 19.90 -4.82
CA ARG A 404 10.50 20.96 -5.82
C ARG A 404 10.77 20.36 -7.20
N GLY A 405 9.71 20.01 -7.92
CA GLY A 405 9.80 19.25 -9.17
C GLY A 405 10.57 17.94 -8.98
N GLY A 406 11.51 17.65 -9.87
CA GLY A 406 12.39 16.48 -9.81
C GLY A 406 13.47 16.51 -8.71
N ASN A 407 13.38 17.39 -7.71
CA ASN A 407 14.37 17.54 -6.62
C ASN A 407 13.73 17.29 -5.25
N LEU A 408 14.27 16.36 -4.47
CA LEU A 408 13.73 15.93 -3.18
C LEU A 408 14.81 15.85 -2.12
N VAL A 409 14.62 16.54 -0.99
CA VAL A 409 15.40 16.37 0.23
C VAL A 409 14.60 15.53 1.22
N ALA A 410 15.22 14.52 1.83
CA ALA A 410 14.61 13.67 2.85
C ALA A 410 15.44 13.65 4.13
N LEU A 411 14.84 14.10 5.23
CA LEU A 411 15.37 13.87 6.58
C LEU A 411 14.89 12.52 7.07
N ARG A 412 15.83 11.67 7.49
CA ARG A 412 15.56 10.34 8.02
C ARG A 412 16.09 10.23 9.45
N VAL A 413 15.20 9.87 10.36
CA VAL A 413 15.47 9.76 11.81
C VAL A 413 15.04 8.40 12.32
N LEU A 414 15.97 7.69 12.97
CA LEU A 414 15.65 6.54 13.80
C LEU A 414 15.73 7.01 15.28
N PRO A 415 14.58 7.18 15.98
CA PRO A 415 14.52 7.95 17.21
C PRO A 415 14.99 7.22 18.47
N ALA A 416 15.14 5.90 18.42
CA ALA A 416 15.57 5.08 19.54
C ALA A 416 16.53 4.02 19.04
N VAL A 417 17.81 4.14 19.41
CA VAL A 417 18.84 3.14 19.14
C VAL A 417 18.97 2.24 20.35
N MET A 418 18.85 0.93 20.15
CA MET A 418 18.99 -0.04 21.22
C MET A 418 20.44 -0.49 21.35
N GLN A 419 20.95 -0.53 22.59
CA GLN A 419 22.33 -0.95 22.88
C GLN A 419 22.62 -2.42 22.50
N ASN A 420 21.59 -3.26 22.33
CA ASN A 420 21.75 -4.65 21.94
C ASN A 420 21.79 -4.86 20.41
N TRP A 421 21.55 -3.83 19.59
CA TRP A 421 21.65 -3.95 18.14
C TRP A 421 23.09 -4.18 17.69
N ASP A 422 23.26 -5.11 16.75
CA ASP A 422 24.57 -5.45 16.18
C ASP A 422 24.97 -4.43 15.10
N HIS A 423 24.00 -3.98 14.28
CA HIS A 423 24.17 -2.83 13.38
C HIS A 423 22.84 -2.14 13.04
N VAL A 424 22.95 -0.89 12.62
CA VAL A 424 21.88 -0.09 11.99
C VAL A 424 22.38 0.40 10.64
N ALA A 425 21.54 0.35 9.61
CA ALA A 425 21.82 0.96 8.34
C ALA A 425 20.63 1.74 7.79
N ASP A 426 20.93 2.83 7.09
CA ASP A 426 20.02 3.48 6.16
C ASP A 426 20.58 3.34 4.76
N ARG A 427 19.79 2.85 3.81
CA ARG A 427 20.29 2.58 2.44
C ARG A 427 19.37 3.10 1.37
N LEU A 428 19.97 3.50 0.25
CA LEU A 428 19.29 3.49 -1.04
C LEU A 428 19.40 2.09 -1.62
N ARG A 429 18.26 1.44 -1.83
CA ARG A 429 18.14 0.18 -2.57
C ARG A 429 17.57 0.46 -3.94
N ILE A 430 18.13 -0.16 -4.98
CA ILE A 430 17.61 -0.11 -6.36
C ILE A 430 17.46 -1.54 -6.89
N VAL A 431 16.21 -1.96 -7.07
CA VAL A 431 15.85 -3.21 -7.74
C VAL A 431 16.03 -3.03 -9.25
N ASP A 432 16.54 -4.07 -9.91
CA ASP A 432 16.77 -4.10 -11.36
C ASP A 432 17.55 -2.89 -11.89
N CYS A 433 18.59 -2.48 -11.15
CA CYS A 433 19.39 -1.30 -11.47
C CYS A 433 20.14 -1.47 -12.82
N GLN A 434 19.87 -0.55 -13.75
CA GLN A 434 20.52 -0.52 -15.08
C GLN A 434 21.54 0.61 -15.24
N ALA A 435 21.77 1.40 -14.19
CA ALA A 435 22.68 2.53 -14.23
C ALA A 435 24.16 2.12 -14.23
N GLU A 436 24.98 2.89 -14.95
CA GLU A 436 26.40 3.00 -14.64
C GLU A 436 26.54 3.86 -13.37
N THR A 437 27.19 3.32 -12.33
CA THR A 437 27.26 3.96 -11.02
C THR A 437 28.62 4.62 -10.79
N ASN A 438 28.59 5.82 -10.18
CA ASN A 438 29.80 6.55 -9.81
C ASN A 438 29.66 7.15 -8.41
N ALA A 439 30.26 6.49 -7.41
CA ALA A 439 30.29 6.98 -6.04
C ALA A 439 31.45 7.97 -5.83
N ARG A 440 31.16 9.09 -5.17
CA ARG A 440 32.11 10.19 -4.93
C ARG A 440 31.99 10.70 -3.50
N SER A 441 33.11 11.01 -2.87
CA SER A 441 33.10 11.78 -1.62
C SER A 441 33.08 13.26 -1.93
N LEU A 442 32.16 13.98 -1.28
CA LEU A 442 32.13 15.43 -1.22
C LEU A 442 32.76 15.90 0.11
N GLU A 443 32.84 17.21 0.34
CA GLU A 443 33.33 17.74 1.61
C GLU A 443 32.43 17.36 2.80
N LYS A 444 32.96 17.48 4.03
CA LYS A 444 32.21 17.31 5.30
C LYS A 444 31.47 15.97 5.44
N ASN A 445 32.12 14.88 5.02
CA ASN A 445 31.58 13.51 5.07
C ASN A 445 30.31 13.28 4.23
N CYS A 446 29.91 14.24 3.38
CA CYS A 446 28.84 14.02 2.43
C CYS A 446 29.35 13.10 1.31
N GLN A 447 28.55 12.12 0.92
CA GLN A 447 28.85 11.23 -0.20
C GLN A 447 27.78 11.40 -1.26
N ALA A 448 28.17 11.23 -2.53
CA ALA A 448 27.29 11.30 -3.68
C ALA A 448 27.40 10.01 -4.51
N LEU A 449 26.29 9.65 -5.16
CA LEU A 449 26.18 8.55 -6.10
C LEU A 449 25.48 9.08 -7.35
N ASP A 450 26.20 9.04 -8.47
CA ASP A 450 25.62 9.34 -9.78
C ASP A 450 25.11 8.04 -10.39
N LEU A 451 23.84 8.02 -10.81
CA LEU A 451 23.21 6.92 -11.52
C LEU A 451 23.02 7.33 -12.97
N LYS A 452 23.93 6.90 -13.84
CA LYS A 452 23.97 7.32 -15.23
C LYS A 452 23.21 6.34 -16.11
N TYR A 453 22.16 6.84 -16.75
CA TYR A 453 21.33 6.16 -17.73
C TYR A 453 21.56 6.76 -19.14
N PRO A 454 21.07 6.10 -20.21
CA PRO A 454 21.17 6.65 -21.56
C PRO A 454 20.48 8.01 -21.72
N GLU A 455 19.34 8.21 -21.07
CA GLU A 455 18.50 9.41 -21.22
C GLU A 455 18.90 10.54 -20.26
N ARG A 456 19.39 10.19 -19.06
CA ARG A 456 19.68 11.15 -17.99
C ARG A 456 20.68 10.62 -16.96
N THR A 457 21.14 11.49 -16.07
CA THR A 457 21.87 11.09 -14.85
C THR A 457 21.05 11.49 -13.62
N LEU A 458 20.73 10.54 -12.76
CA LEU A 458 20.12 10.84 -11.46
C LEU A 458 21.22 11.10 -10.44
N GLY A 459 21.07 12.16 -9.66
CA GLY A 459 21.97 12.50 -8.56
C GLY A 459 21.39 12.04 -7.24
N VAL A 460 22.15 11.29 -6.47
CA VAL A 460 21.83 11.00 -5.06
C VAL A 460 22.98 11.46 -4.19
N ALA A 461 22.69 12.08 -3.07
CA ALA A 461 23.68 12.39 -2.06
C ALA A 461 23.15 12.12 -0.67
N CYS A 462 24.04 11.81 0.26
CA CYS A 462 23.72 11.56 1.65
C CYS A 462 24.74 12.26 2.55
N LEU A 463 24.21 12.91 3.58
CA LEU A 463 24.96 13.50 4.67
C LEU A 463 24.51 12.82 5.98
N PRO A 464 25.35 11.94 6.54
CA PRO A 464 25.17 11.48 7.91
C PRO A 464 25.35 12.65 8.88
N LEU A 465 24.33 12.96 9.68
CA LEU A 465 24.41 13.96 10.75
C LEU A 465 24.83 13.33 12.08
N THR A 466 24.79 12.00 12.15
CA THR A 466 25.33 11.20 13.25
C THR A 466 26.69 10.64 12.82
N GLU A 467 27.72 10.82 13.64
CA GLU A 467 29.07 10.31 13.35
C GLU A 467 29.16 8.77 13.51
N GLY A 468 30.30 8.19 13.10
CA GLY A 468 30.55 6.75 13.23
C GLY A 468 29.96 5.90 12.11
N THR A 469 29.69 6.54 10.96
CA THR A 469 29.09 5.90 9.79
C THR A 469 30.14 5.45 8.78
N GLU A 470 29.98 4.25 8.25
CA GLU A 470 30.69 3.79 7.05
C GLU A 470 29.73 3.78 5.87
N SER A 471 30.18 4.29 4.72
CA SER A 471 29.44 4.20 3.45
C SER A 471 29.93 3.00 2.66
N LEU A 472 28.99 2.18 2.18
CA LEU A 472 29.30 0.97 1.42
C LEU A 472 28.36 0.83 0.23
N LEU A 473 28.93 0.72 -0.96
CA LEU A 473 28.20 0.41 -2.18
C LEU A 473 28.38 -1.07 -2.52
N ARG A 474 27.26 -1.79 -2.64
CA ARG A 474 27.21 -3.21 -3.03
C ARG A 474 26.39 -3.36 -4.30
N THR A 475 26.91 -4.16 -5.24
CA THR A 475 26.20 -4.52 -6.47
C THR A 475 26.52 -5.97 -6.83
N PRO A 476 25.97 -6.95 -6.10
CA PRO A 476 26.16 -8.35 -6.43
C PRO A 476 25.44 -8.69 -7.75
N GLU A 477 25.99 -9.61 -8.53
CA GLU A 477 25.38 -10.03 -9.79
C GLU A 477 24.00 -10.66 -9.54
N GLY A 478 22.96 -10.12 -10.17
CA GLY A 478 21.58 -10.58 -9.99
C GLY A 478 20.92 -10.18 -8.67
N GLU A 479 21.54 -9.30 -7.88
CA GLU A 479 20.94 -8.71 -6.67
C GLU A 479 20.70 -7.21 -6.82
N PRO A 480 19.84 -6.61 -5.98
CA PRO A 480 19.65 -5.16 -5.94
C PRO A 480 20.97 -4.41 -5.70
N LEU A 481 21.08 -3.21 -6.26
CA LEU A 481 22.12 -2.27 -5.85
C LEU A 481 21.75 -1.71 -4.48
N ASP A 482 22.65 -1.85 -3.51
CA ASP A 482 22.49 -1.30 -2.17
C ASP A 482 23.62 -0.30 -1.90
N TRP A 483 23.28 0.95 -1.63
CA TRP A 483 24.20 1.97 -1.13
C TRP A 483 23.82 2.33 0.31
N GLU A 484 24.57 1.79 1.27
CA GLU A 484 24.25 1.83 2.69
C GLU A 484 25.18 2.73 3.49
N PHE A 485 24.59 3.39 4.50
CA PHE A 485 25.26 4.14 5.56
C PHE A 485 25.04 3.39 6.85
N ARG A 486 26.11 2.80 7.38
CA ARG A 486 26.05 1.78 8.43
C ARG A 486 26.75 2.24 9.70
N TRP A 487 26.11 1.95 10.84
CA TRP A 487 26.68 2.06 12.17
C TRP A 487 26.80 0.66 12.78
N GLU A 488 28.02 0.29 13.15
CA GLU A 488 28.28 -0.93 13.92
C GLU A 488 27.94 -0.72 15.41
N ARG A 489 27.90 -1.81 16.17
CA ARG A 489 27.53 -1.83 17.60
C ARG A 489 28.24 -0.77 18.45
N GLU A 490 29.56 -0.61 18.33
CA GLU A 490 30.34 0.26 19.21
C GLU A 490 29.86 1.73 19.13
N PRO A 491 29.81 2.36 17.93
CA PRO A 491 29.20 3.69 17.76
C PRO A 491 27.77 3.81 18.28
N LEU A 492 26.97 2.75 18.27
CA LEU A 492 25.56 2.79 18.69
C LEU A 492 25.38 2.84 20.21
N THR A 493 26.36 2.37 21.01
CA THR A 493 26.21 2.30 22.47
C THR A 493 26.07 3.66 23.15
N GLU A 494 26.59 4.72 22.52
CA GLU A 494 26.57 6.10 23.02
C GLU A 494 25.49 6.96 22.36
N ARG A 495 24.64 6.37 21.52
CA ARG A 495 23.67 7.09 20.68
C ARG A 495 22.25 6.79 21.12
N GLU A 496 21.45 7.84 21.14
CA GLU A 496 20.00 7.72 21.37
C GLU A 496 19.23 7.65 20.04
N CYS A 497 19.83 8.15 18.95
CA CYS A 497 19.21 8.24 17.63
C CYS A 497 20.23 8.09 16.50
N VAL A 498 19.72 7.85 15.28
CA VAL A 498 20.47 8.00 14.03
C VAL A 498 19.75 9.00 13.13
N VAL A 499 20.50 9.94 12.53
CA VAL A 499 19.96 11.00 11.67
C VAL A 499 20.77 11.13 10.38
N LEU A 500 20.08 11.12 9.24
CA LEU A 500 20.65 11.33 7.92
C LEU A 500 19.84 12.34 7.12
N LEU A 501 20.51 13.09 6.26
CA LEU A 501 19.89 13.92 5.24
C LEU A 501 20.23 13.35 3.86
N TRP A 502 19.21 12.93 3.13
CA TRP A 502 19.32 12.46 1.75
C TRP A 502 18.89 13.55 0.78
N GLY A 503 19.56 13.63 -0.36
CA GLY A 503 19.18 14.44 -1.52
C GLY A 503 19.05 13.54 -2.74
N LEU A 504 17.91 13.63 -3.44
CA LEU A 504 17.63 12.91 -4.67
C LEU A 504 17.21 13.92 -5.74
N THR A 505 17.78 13.83 -6.93
CA THR A 505 17.43 14.71 -8.04
C THR A 505 17.43 14.00 -9.38
N LEU A 506 16.44 14.35 -10.21
CA LEU A 506 16.35 13.95 -11.61
C LEU A 506 17.13 14.87 -12.55
N GLU A 507 17.70 15.97 -12.04
CA GLU A 507 18.28 17.10 -12.81
C GLU A 507 19.80 16.99 -13.01
N GLY A 508 20.41 15.88 -12.59
CA GLY A 508 21.84 15.64 -12.74
C GLY A 508 22.61 15.46 -11.43
N PRO A 509 23.94 15.31 -11.52
CA PRO A 509 24.80 15.07 -10.36
C PRO A 509 24.74 16.17 -9.29
N ILE A 510 24.69 15.77 -8.02
CA ILE A 510 24.94 16.68 -6.89
C ILE A 510 26.45 16.81 -6.72
N CYS A 511 26.97 18.03 -6.85
CA CYS A 511 28.41 18.30 -6.89
C CYS A 511 28.94 19.04 -5.67
N GLU A 512 28.08 19.68 -4.88
CA GLU A 512 28.47 20.46 -3.71
C GLU A 512 27.97 19.83 -2.42
N ALA A 513 28.85 19.78 -1.42
CA ALA A 513 28.45 19.43 -0.06
C ALA A 513 27.62 20.57 0.54
N PRO A 514 26.64 20.26 1.41
CA PRO A 514 25.88 21.29 2.10
C PRO A 514 26.76 22.16 3.02
N VAL A 515 26.37 23.44 3.14
CA VAL A 515 26.90 24.36 4.14
C VAL A 515 26.02 24.30 5.38
N LEU A 516 26.57 23.84 6.50
CA LEU A 516 25.89 23.73 7.78
C LEU A 516 26.32 24.84 8.73
N VAL A 517 25.35 25.53 9.33
CA VAL A 517 25.55 26.53 10.38
C VAL A 517 24.65 26.15 11.57
N PRO A 518 25.13 26.20 12.83
CA PRO A 518 24.25 26.01 13.99
C PRO A 518 23.04 26.95 13.91
N ASN A 519 21.82 26.43 14.10
CA ASN A 519 20.62 27.27 14.06
C ASN A 519 20.50 28.08 15.37
N PRO A 520 20.70 29.41 15.37
CA PRO A 520 20.63 30.21 16.58
C PRO A 520 19.20 30.40 17.10
N GLU A 521 18.20 30.18 16.26
CA GLU A 521 16.77 30.31 16.60
C GLU A 521 16.19 29.02 17.20
N ALA A 522 16.96 27.92 17.20
CA ALA A 522 16.48 26.66 17.74
C ALA A 522 16.25 26.76 19.26
N PRO A 523 15.17 26.17 19.80
CA PRO A 523 14.93 26.16 21.22
C PRO A 523 16.08 25.46 21.96
N VAL A 524 16.43 26.01 23.13
CA VAL A 524 17.44 25.43 24.03
C VAL A 524 16.81 24.24 24.75
N LEU A 525 16.85 23.08 24.10
CA LEU A 525 16.43 21.80 24.65
C LEU A 525 17.65 20.98 25.09
N PRO A 526 17.53 20.12 26.11
CA PRO A 526 18.51 19.06 26.35
C PRO A 526 18.62 18.22 25.08
N ARG A 527 19.81 18.18 24.47
CA ARG A 527 20.07 17.43 23.24
C ARG A 527 20.98 16.23 23.55
N PRO A 528 20.71 15.05 22.98
CA PRO A 528 21.63 13.92 23.03
C PRO A 528 23.01 14.30 22.50
N HIS A 529 24.06 13.60 22.94
CA HIS A 529 25.43 13.88 22.50
C HIS A 529 25.55 13.82 20.97
N GLY A 530 25.99 14.92 20.35
CA GLY A 530 26.17 15.04 18.91
C GLY A 530 24.91 15.41 18.12
N MET A 531 23.75 15.63 18.78
CA MET A 531 22.59 16.23 18.13
C MET A 531 22.69 17.76 18.13
N GLN A 532 22.43 18.36 16.97
CA GLN A 532 22.44 19.81 16.79
C GLN A 532 21.35 20.22 15.79
N ALA A 533 20.77 21.40 16.02
CA ALA A 533 19.89 22.03 15.05
C ALA A 533 20.72 22.85 14.05
N TRP A 534 20.37 22.77 12.78
CA TRP A 534 21.14 23.32 11.67
C TRP A 534 20.30 24.25 10.80
N GLN A 535 20.94 25.31 10.32
CA GLN A 535 20.59 25.96 9.07
C GLN A 535 21.49 25.38 7.98
N ILE A 536 20.88 24.90 6.90
CA ILE A 536 21.58 24.21 5.82
C ILE A 536 21.34 24.97 4.53
N THR A 537 22.42 25.26 3.80
CA THR A 537 22.35 25.69 2.40
C THR A 537 22.93 24.59 1.52
N TRP A 538 22.17 24.08 0.57
CA TRP A 538 22.60 22.98 -0.30
C TRP A 538 22.28 23.28 -1.76
N ARG A 539 23.34 23.44 -2.57
CA ARG A 539 23.25 23.80 -3.98
C ARG A 539 23.31 22.59 -4.89
N TRP A 540 22.26 22.42 -5.68
CA TRP A 540 22.12 21.38 -6.70
C TRP A 540 22.03 22.04 -8.09
N PRO A 541 22.12 21.27 -9.19
CA PRO A 541 22.11 21.85 -10.54
C PRO A 541 20.91 22.78 -10.84
N ALA A 542 19.72 22.43 -10.34
CA ALA A 542 18.48 23.15 -10.64
C ALA A 542 17.86 23.90 -9.44
N VAL A 543 18.38 23.70 -8.22
CA VAL A 543 17.77 24.23 -7.00
C VAL A 543 18.81 24.54 -5.93
N GLU A 544 18.60 25.64 -5.20
CA GLU A 544 19.28 25.92 -3.94
C GLU A 544 18.30 25.71 -2.79
N TRP A 545 18.67 24.85 -1.85
CA TRP A 545 17.88 24.56 -0.66
C TRP A 545 18.38 25.39 0.51
N HIS A 546 17.50 26.18 1.11
CA HIS A 546 17.72 26.81 2.41
C HIS A 546 16.81 26.13 3.43
N LEU A 547 17.39 25.36 4.35
CA LEU A 547 16.66 24.46 5.23
C LEU A 547 16.92 24.81 6.70
N ARG A 548 15.88 24.69 7.52
CA ARG A 548 15.99 24.54 8.98
C ARG A 548 15.80 23.07 9.31
N LEU A 549 16.73 22.52 10.06
CA LEU A 549 16.71 21.13 10.49
C LEU A 549 16.87 21.05 12.01
N ASP A 550 15.87 20.51 12.70
CA ASP A 550 15.95 20.19 14.12
C ASP A 550 15.33 18.81 14.38
N PRO A 551 16.12 17.74 14.58
CA PRO A 551 15.59 16.37 14.71
C PRO A 551 14.65 16.16 15.91
N LEU A 552 14.61 17.11 16.85
CA LEU A 552 13.76 17.06 18.05
C LEU A 552 12.49 17.92 17.92
N ALA A 553 12.35 18.70 16.85
CA ALA A 553 11.16 19.51 16.61
C ALA A 553 9.99 18.64 16.10
N GLU A 554 8.76 19.14 16.28
CA GLU A 554 7.55 18.52 15.72
C GLU A 554 7.60 18.48 14.18
N GLU A 555 8.11 19.55 13.58
CA GLU A 555 8.44 19.67 12.16
C GLU A 555 9.97 19.80 11.99
N PRO A 556 10.68 18.67 11.89
CA PRO A 556 12.14 18.66 11.98
C PRO A 556 12.85 19.10 10.70
N LEU A 557 12.14 19.28 9.59
CA LEU A 557 12.66 19.73 8.32
C LEU A 557 11.73 20.79 7.73
N GLN A 558 12.24 22.01 7.54
CA GLN A 558 11.47 23.15 7.04
C GLN A 558 12.28 23.95 6.02
N LEU A 559 11.60 24.60 5.09
CA LEU A 559 12.20 25.63 4.24
C LEU A 559 12.40 26.92 5.04
N VAL A 560 13.52 27.60 4.80
CA VAL A 560 13.67 29.00 5.19
C VAL A 560 13.07 29.82 4.07
N GLU A 561 11.99 30.55 4.35
CA GLU A 561 11.52 31.58 3.42
C GLU A 561 12.66 32.58 3.23
N GLU A 562 13.12 32.76 2.00
CA GLU A 562 13.93 33.92 1.68
C GLU A 562 13.09 35.15 2.05
N PRO A 563 13.62 36.10 2.85
CA PRO A 563 12.90 37.35 3.03
C PRO A 563 12.66 37.94 1.65
N GLU A 564 11.39 38.17 1.29
CA GLU A 564 11.04 38.92 0.07
C GLU A 564 11.96 40.15 0.02
N GLU A 565 12.77 40.26 -1.03
CA GLU A 565 13.59 41.44 -1.26
C GLU A 565 12.65 42.66 -1.26
N ARG A 566 12.67 43.42 -0.16
CA ARG A 566 11.88 44.64 0.03
C ARG A 566 12.48 45.83 -0.67
#